data_AF-A0A531K0W1-F1
#
_entry.id   AF-A0A531K0W1-F1
#
_cell.length_a   1.000
_cell.length_b   1.000
_cell.length_c   1.000
_cell.angle_alpha   90.00
_cell.angle_beta   90.00
_cell.angle_gamma   90.00
#
_symmetry.space_group_name_H-M   'P 1'
#
loop_
_entity.id
_entity.type
_entity.pdbx_description
1 polymer ?
#
loop_
_entity_poly.entity_id
_entity_poly.type
_entity_poly.pdbx_seq_one_letter_code
_entity_poly.pdbx_strand_id
1 'polypeptide(L)'
;DYLCTRTIEPNVFFNPRFLAPAMPRLEDREVRLAVIRDGNEYRNRLRLLVPFSVERPAVPLGVRVMRTWSSPFGPIGTPLVDRDDPVGVIEDFFAMLSRPHLKLPKVFVLPDIRLDGPVASLLATVA
;
A
#
# COMPACT_ATOMS: atom_id res chain seq x y z
N ASP A 1 2.71 17.15 -10.65
CA ASP A 1 3.16 16.64 -9.34
C ASP A 1 3.00 15.13 -9.22
N TYR A 2 4.01 14.47 -8.64
CA TYR A 2 4.03 13.03 -8.39
C TYR A 2 3.38 12.71 -7.05
N LEU A 3 2.80 11.51 -6.90
CA LEU A 3 2.12 11.11 -5.66
C LEU A 3 3.04 11.26 -4.42
N CYS A 4 4.34 10.96 -4.55
CA CYS A 4 5.32 11.09 -3.48
C CYS A 4 5.42 12.49 -2.84
N THR A 5 5.03 13.55 -3.55
CA THR A 5 5.07 14.94 -3.05
C THR A 5 3.72 15.46 -2.58
N ARG A 6 2.63 14.71 -2.84
CA ARG A 6 1.25 15.08 -2.47
C ARG A 6 0.60 14.07 -1.54
N THR A 7 1.37 13.14 -1.00
CA THR A 7 0.84 12.15 -0.08
C THR A 7 0.63 12.75 1.31
N ILE A 8 -0.36 12.25 2.07
CA ILE A 8 -0.58 12.67 3.47
C ILE A 8 0.58 12.29 4.39
N GLU A 9 1.32 11.23 4.07
CA GLU A 9 2.46 10.76 4.86
C GLU A 9 3.56 10.25 3.91
N PRO A 10 4.76 10.86 3.93
CA PRO A 10 5.81 10.53 2.98
C PRO A 10 6.42 9.15 3.26
N ASN A 11 6.62 8.37 2.20
CA ASN A 11 7.45 7.15 2.22
C ASN A 11 8.48 7.19 1.08
N VAL A 12 9.74 7.47 1.42
CA VAL A 12 10.83 7.57 0.45
C VAL A 12 11.13 6.25 -0.26
N PHE A 13 10.89 5.12 0.40
CA PHE A 13 11.09 3.79 -0.17
C PHE A 13 10.07 3.45 -1.24
N PHE A 14 8.92 4.14 -1.26
CA PHE A 14 7.89 3.98 -2.30
C PHE A 14 8.06 4.99 -3.45
N ASN A 15 9.13 5.79 -3.43
CA ASN A 15 9.50 6.56 -4.60
C ASN A 15 9.85 5.60 -5.75
N PRO A 16 9.27 5.76 -6.96
CA PRO A 16 9.54 4.86 -8.09
C PRO A 16 11.02 4.67 -8.41
N ARG A 17 11.85 5.70 -8.20
CA ARG A 17 13.30 5.66 -8.44
C ARG A 17 14.04 4.75 -7.47
N PHE A 18 13.47 4.50 -6.29
CA PHE A 18 13.97 3.53 -5.32
C PHE A 18 13.26 2.18 -5.47
N LEU A 19 11.92 2.19 -5.48
CA LEU A 19 11.09 0.99 -5.43
C LEU A 19 11.34 0.04 -6.61
N ALA A 20 11.35 0.56 -7.85
CA ALA A 20 11.51 -0.27 -9.04
C ALA A 20 12.81 -1.09 -9.07
N PRO A 21 14.00 -0.51 -8.79
CA PRO A 21 15.23 -1.31 -8.69
C PRO A 21 15.33 -2.12 -7.39
N ALA A 22 14.68 -1.71 -6.30
CA ALA A 22 14.77 -2.39 -5.01
C ALA A 22 13.96 -3.69 -4.94
N MET A 23 12.73 -3.71 -5.49
CA MET A 23 11.85 -4.89 -5.44
C MET A 23 12.52 -6.21 -5.89
N PRO A 24 13.21 -6.29 -7.04
CA PRO A 24 13.83 -7.54 -7.47
C PRO A 24 15.11 -7.92 -6.69
N ARG A 25 15.58 -7.09 -5.76
CA ARG A 25 16.86 -7.27 -5.04
C ARG A 25 16.72 -7.46 -3.53
N LEU A 26 15.67 -6.88 -2.95
CA LEU A 26 15.47 -6.86 -1.50
C LEU A 26 14.35 -7.79 -1.04
N GLU A 27 13.64 -8.42 -1.95
CA GLU A 27 12.52 -9.31 -1.66
C GLU A 27 12.63 -10.60 -2.49
N ASP A 28 12.53 -11.75 -1.81
CA ASP A 28 12.53 -13.07 -2.46
C ASP A 28 11.13 -13.45 -2.99
N ARG A 29 10.11 -12.68 -2.63
CA ARG A 29 8.69 -12.88 -2.95
C ARG A 29 8.23 -11.96 -4.08
N GLU A 30 7.15 -12.37 -4.73
CA GLU A 30 6.44 -11.53 -5.69
C GLU A 30 5.83 -10.30 -4.99
N VAL A 31 6.34 -9.11 -5.32
CA VAL A 31 5.75 -7.83 -4.93
C VAL A 31 4.71 -7.42 -5.96
N ARG A 32 3.49 -7.16 -5.50
CA ARG A 32 2.34 -6.67 -6.28
C ARG A 32 2.12 -5.20 -5.96
N LEU A 33 1.57 -4.45 -6.91
CA LEU A 33 1.24 -3.04 -6.71
C LEU A 33 -0.28 -2.85 -6.71
N ALA A 34 -0.84 -2.43 -5.59
CA ALA A 34 -2.19 -1.85 -5.58
C ALA A 34 -2.10 -0.37 -5.94
N VAL A 35 -2.89 0.03 -6.92
CA VAL A 35 -2.83 1.36 -7.52
C VAL A 35 -4.24 1.88 -7.75
N ILE A 36 -4.54 3.07 -7.23
CA ILE A 36 -5.75 3.83 -7.60
C ILE A 36 -5.30 5.02 -8.44
N ARG A 37 -5.97 5.22 -9.56
CA ARG A 37 -5.76 6.35 -10.47
C ARG A 37 -7.10 7.00 -10.73
N ASP A 38 -7.10 8.31 -10.72
CA ASP A 38 -8.22 9.13 -11.13
C ASP A 38 -7.91 9.75 -12.50
N GLY A 39 -8.91 9.78 -13.37
CA GLY A 39 -8.86 10.55 -14.60
C GLY A 39 -9.56 9.90 -15.79
N ASN A 40 -9.31 10.50 -16.96
CA ASN A 40 -9.97 10.20 -18.23
C ASN A 40 -8.89 9.99 -19.32
N GLU A 41 -9.28 9.99 -20.59
CA GLU A 41 -8.35 9.81 -21.71
C GLU A 41 -7.17 10.80 -21.72
N TYR A 42 -7.33 11.98 -21.13
CA TYR A 42 -6.36 13.07 -21.15
C TYR A 42 -5.68 13.33 -19.79
N ARG A 43 -6.16 12.71 -18.71
CA ARG A 43 -5.60 12.83 -17.36
C ARG A 43 -5.47 11.48 -16.71
N ASN A 44 -4.30 11.18 -16.15
CA ASN A 44 -4.07 9.98 -15.35
C ASN A 44 -3.31 10.38 -14.07
N ARG A 45 -4.07 10.63 -13.00
CA ARG A 45 -3.55 11.07 -11.71
C ARG A 45 -3.49 9.88 -10.76
N LEU A 46 -2.28 9.49 -10.34
CA LEU A 46 -2.08 8.46 -9.31
C LEU A 46 -2.55 8.94 -7.93
N ARG A 47 -3.49 8.24 -7.31
CA ARG A 47 -4.11 8.58 -6.01
C ARG A 47 -3.63 7.68 -4.87
N LEU A 48 -3.27 6.44 -5.18
CA LEU A 48 -2.77 5.47 -4.22
C LEU A 48 -1.63 4.65 -4.83
N LEU A 49 -0.61 4.36 -4.01
CA LEU A 49 0.36 3.30 -4.28
C LEU A 49 0.60 2.49 -3.01
N VAL A 50 0.32 1.19 -3.07
CA VAL A 50 0.64 0.22 -2.02
C VAL A 50 1.33 -0.99 -2.64
N PRO A 51 2.67 -1.08 -2.55
CA PRO A 51 3.38 -2.31 -2.85
C PRO A 51 3.09 -3.33 -1.74
N PHE A 52 2.72 -4.56 -2.08
CA PHE A 52 2.38 -5.59 -1.11
C PHE A 52 2.75 -6.99 -1.61
N SER A 53 2.97 -7.92 -0.69
CA SER A 53 3.16 -9.34 -0.95
C SER A 53 1.97 -10.14 -0.41
N VAL A 54 1.75 -11.36 -0.94
CA VAL A 54 0.84 -12.34 -0.33
C VAL A 54 1.66 -13.37 0.40
N GLU A 55 1.55 -13.39 1.73
CA GLU A 55 2.38 -14.22 2.59
C GLU A 55 1.61 -15.40 3.17
N ARG A 56 2.29 -16.53 3.29
CA ARG A 56 1.84 -17.69 4.06
C ARG A 56 2.55 -17.65 5.42
N PRO A 57 1.82 -17.77 6.54
CA PRO A 57 2.47 -17.83 7.85
C PRO A 57 3.36 -19.06 7.97
N ALA A 58 4.43 -18.93 8.74
CA ALA A 58 5.33 -20.05 9.06
C ALA A 58 4.69 -21.09 10.01
N VAL A 59 3.59 -20.71 10.68
CA VAL A 59 2.86 -21.59 11.60
C VAL A 59 1.85 -22.47 10.87
N PRO A 60 1.72 -23.76 11.24
CA PRO A 60 0.63 -24.60 10.76
C PRO A 60 -0.73 -23.95 11.05
N LEU A 61 -1.67 -24.00 10.09
CA LEU A 61 -3.01 -23.39 10.13
C LEU A 61 -3.07 -21.86 10.06
N GLY A 62 -1.95 -21.17 9.80
CA GLY A 62 -1.96 -19.73 9.62
C GLY A 62 -2.74 -19.27 8.38
N VAL A 63 -3.54 -18.20 8.51
CA VAL A 63 -4.23 -17.57 7.39
C VAL A 63 -3.25 -16.81 6.49
N ARG A 64 -3.43 -16.89 5.17
CA ARG A 64 -2.67 -16.03 4.26
C ARG A 64 -2.99 -14.57 4.58
N VAL A 65 -2.00 -13.70 4.42
CA VAL A 65 -2.15 -12.26 4.60
C VAL A 65 -1.64 -11.52 3.39
N MET A 66 -2.21 -10.35 3.13
CA MET A 66 -1.57 -9.33 2.31
C MET A 66 -0.72 -8.49 3.25
N ARG A 67 0.56 -8.29 2.95
CA ARG A 67 1.44 -7.46 3.76
C ARG A 67 2.01 -6.35 2.90
N THR A 68 1.86 -5.10 3.33
CA THR A 68 2.53 -3.98 2.67
C THR A 68 4.05 -4.19 2.72
N TRP A 69 4.73 -3.89 1.62
CA TRP A 69 6.16 -4.07 1.51
C TRP A 69 6.89 -3.20 2.54
N SER A 70 7.68 -3.86 3.37
CA SER A 70 8.61 -3.29 4.34
C SER A 70 9.79 -4.24 4.38
N SER A 71 11.01 -3.72 4.40
CA SER A 71 12.22 -4.54 4.42
C SER A 71 13.17 -4.06 5.52
N PRO A 72 14.14 -4.89 5.95
CA PRO A 72 15.17 -4.44 6.89
C PRO A 72 15.94 -3.20 6.45
N PHE A 73 16.01 -2.94 5.14
CA PHE A 73 16.69 -1.78 4.54
C PHE A 73 15.78 -0.58 4.27
N GLY A 74 14.47 -0.75 4.51
CA GLY A 74 13.46 0.30 4.40
C GLY A 74 12.23 -0.07 5.21
N PRO A 75 12.29 0.06 6.55
CA PRO A 75 11.26 -0.43 7.47
C PRO A 75 10.12 0.58 7.58
N ILE A 76 9.47 0.91 6.47
CA ILE A 76 8.31 1.81 6.42
C ILE A 76 7.28 1.22 5.48
N GLY A 77 6.28 0.56 6.05
CA GLY A 77 5.13 0.00 5.32
C GLY A 77 4.00 1.00 5.08
N THR A 78 4.22 2.30 5.32
CA THR A 78 3.21 3.33 5.11
C THR A 78 2.89 3.48 3.61
N PRO A 79 1.63 3.26 3.17
CA PRO A 79 1.21 3.46 1.79
C PRO A 79 1.27 4.93 1.37
N LEU A 80 1.47 5.19 0.08
CA LEU A 80 1.31 6.54 -0.44
C LEU A 80 -0.17 6.79 -0.74
N VAL A 81 -0.80 7.64 0.05
CA VAL A 81 -2.20 8.06 -0.09
C VAL A 81 -2.24 9.54 -0.44
N ASP A 82 -2.93 9.91 -1.53
CA ASP A 82 -3.07 11.31 -1.96
C ASP A 82 -3.80 12.15 -0.91
N ARG A 83 -3.33 13.37 -0.67
CA ARG A 83 -3.89 14.29 0.35
C ARG A 83 -5.20 14.93 -0.04
N ASP A 84 -5.51 14.99 -1.33
CA ASP A 84 -6.83 15.45 -1.74
C ASP A 84 -7.79 14.26 -1.52
N ASP A 85 -8.80 14.41 -0.67
CA ASP A 85 -9.75 13.34 -0.31
C ASP A 85 -9.10 11.98 0.07
N PRO A 86 -8.33 11.93 1.17
CA PRO A 86 -7.64 10.71 1.57
C PRO A 86 -8.59 9.63 2.11
N VAL A 87 -9.74 10.04 2.68
CA VAL A 87 -10.79 9.14 3.19
C VAL A 87 -11.37 8.32 2.04
N GLY A 88 -11.87 8.99 1.00
CA GLY A 88 -12.44 8.29 -0.16
C GLY A 88 -11.43 7.35 -0.84
N VAL A 89 -10.15 7.75 -0.92
CA VAL A 89 -9.09 6.89 -1.49
C VAL A 89 -8.89 5.60 -0.69
N ILE A 90 -8.94 5.65 0.65
CA ILE A 90 -8.80 4.46 1.49
C ILE A 90 -10.06 3.59 1.48
N GLU A 91 -11.25 4.21 1.48
CA GLU A 91 -12.51 3.48 1.34
C GLU A 91 -12.56 2.70 0.01
N ASP A 92 -12.22 3.37 -1.10
CA ASP A 92 -12.12 2.74 -2.43
C ASP A 92 -11.08 1.62 -2.45
N PHE A 93 -9.96 1.80 -1.74
CA PHE A 93 -8.92 0.79 -1.63
C PHE A 93 -9.43 -0.48 -0.94
N PHE A 94 -10.05 -0.37 0.23
CA PHE A 94 -10.59 -1.53 0.94
C PHE A 94 -11.78 -2.15 0.21
N ALA A 95 -12.64 -1.34 -0.42
CA ALA A 95 -13.71 -1.83 -1.28
C ALA A 95 -13.17 -2.64 -2.47
N MET A 96 -12.07 -2.17 -3.10
CA MET A 96 -11.39 -2.89 -4.17
C MET A 96 -10.81 -4.22 -3.66
N LEU A 97 -10.07 -4.23 -2.55
CA LEU A 97 -9.49 -5.45 -1.98
C LEU A 97 -10.55 -6.50 -1.61
N SER A 98 -11.75 -6.05 -1.23
CA SER A 98 -12.87 -6.91 -0.84
C SER A 98 -13.57 -7.61 -2.00
N ARG A 99 -13.21 -7.29 -3.26
CA ARG A 99 -13.85 -7.86 -4.46
C ARG A 99 -13.57 -9.38 -4.56
N PRO A 100 -14.60 -10.25 -4.55
CA PRO A 100 -14.41 -11.71 -4.48
C PRO A 100 -13.60 -12.31 -5.63
N HIS A 101 -13.71 -11.74 -6.83
CA HIS A 101 -13.02 -12.23 -8.03
C HIS A 101 -11.50 -12.05 -7.97
N LEU A 102 -10.98 -11.17 -7.11
CA LEU A 102 -9.54 -10.99 -6.92
C LEU A 102 -8.89 -12.14 -6.14
N LYS A 103 -9.68 -12.96 -5.41
CA LYS A 103 -9.21 -14.10 -4.61
C LYS A 103 -8.07 -13.75 -3.64
N LEU A 104 -8.05 -12.51 -3.15
CA LEU A 104 -7.06 -12.00 -2.22
C LEU A 104 -7.33 -12.52 -0.80
N PRO A 105 -6.28 -12.64 0.05
CA PRO A 105 -6.48 -12.86 1.47
C PRO A 105 -7.35 -11.77 2.13
N LYS A 106 -8.02 -12.11 3.24
CA LYS A 106 -8.94 -11.18 3.93
C LYS A 106 -8.26 -10.29 4.98
N VAL A 107 -6.99 -10.55 5.28
CA VAL A 107 -6.22 -9.80 6.29
C VAL A 107 -5.17 -8.99 5.57
N PHE A 108 -5.20 -7.67 5.79
CA PHE A 108 -4.23 -6.72 5.27
C PHE A 108 -3.36 -6.20 6.42
N VAL A 109 -2.05 -6.39 6.33
CA VAL A 109 -1.08 -6.05 7.37
C VAL A 109 -0.24 -4.87 6.92
N LEU A 110 -0.18 -3.85 7.75
CA LEU A 110 0.60 -2.63 7.57
C LEU A 110 1.75 -2.63 8.59
N PRO A 111 2.91 -3.24 8.27
CA PRO A 111 4.05 -3.25 9.16
C PRO A 111 4.69 -1.86 9.25
N ASP A 112 5.33 -1.57 10.37
CA ASP A 112 6.21 -0.41 10.55
C ASP A 112 5.57 0.95 10.18
N ILE A 113 4.27 1.10 10.43
CA ILE A 113 3.58 2.38 10.29
C ILE A 113 3.74 3.22 11.56
N ARG A 114 3.75 4.54 11.40
CA ARG A 114 3.67 5.46 12.52
C ARG A 114 2.27 5.46 13.11
N LEU A 115 2.11 5.00 14.35
CA LEU A 115 0.81 4.95 15.03
C LEU A 115 0.22 6.33 15.33
N ASP A 116 1.07 7.36 15.41
CA ASP A 116 0.71 8.77 15.55
C ASP A 116 0.65 9.52 14.21
N GLY A 117 0.80 8.81 13.09
CA GLY A 117 0.88 9.38 11.75
C GLY A 117 -0.48 9.66 11.11
N PRO A 118 -0.53 10.53 10.08
CA PRO A 118 -1.75 10.80 9.31
C PRO A 118 -2.40 9.53 8.74
N VAL A 119 -1.62 8.56 8.25
CA VAL A 119 -2.19 7.32 7.70
C VAL A 119 -2.82 6.46 8.79
N ALA A 120 -2.19 6.32 9.96
CA ALA A 120 -2.76 5.54 11.06
C ALA A 120 -4.05 6.17 11.59
N SER A 121 -4.08 7.50 11.74
CA SER A 121 -5.27 8.25 12.15
C SER A 121 -6.42 8.10 11.14
N LEU A 122 -6.09 8.15 9.85
CA LEU A 122 -7.05 7.92 8.77
C LEU A 122 -7.65 6.51 8.83
N LEU A 123 -6.79 5.49 8.95
CA LEU A 123 -7.21 4.09 9.04
C LEU A 123 -8.13 3.84 10.26
N ALA A 124 -7.79 4.42 11.42
CA ALA A 124 -8.61 4.30 12.63
C ALA A 124 -10.00 4.95 12.51
N THR A 125 -10.22 5.81 11.51
CA THR A 125 -11.51 6.46 11.26
C THR A 125 -12.40 5.61 10.34
N VAL A 126 -11.82 4.79 9.47
CA VAL A 126 -12.53 4.09 8.38
C VAL A 126 -12.57 2.56 8.55
N ALA A 127 -11.77 1.99 9.46
CA ALA A 127 -11.59 0.54 9.64
C ALA A 127 -11.91 0.08 11.07
#